data_AF-A0AAJ6Y3W5-F1
#
_entry.id   AF-A0AAJ6Y3W5-F1
#
_cell.length_a   1.000
_cell.length_b   1.000
_cell.length_c   1.000
_cell.angle_alpha   90.00
_cell.angle_beta   90.00
_cell.angle_gamma   90.00
#
_symmetry.space_group_name_H-M   'P 1'
#
loop_
_entity.id
_entity.type
_entity.pdbx_description
1 polymer ?
#
loop_
_entity_poly.entity_id
_entity_poly.type
_entity_poly.pdbx_seq_one_letter_code
_entity_poly.pdbx_strand_id
1 'polypeptide(L)'
;MDDTRPVIEYASTLCFRGDSVRLFFNSWRELHRHPKAFYHGSGEELEKAAKEMAEWLKILEEQGLGDKKFFGGESINLVDISYGLLGYWFAALEEAKGVEVLEPSTLPRLHAWAKNFVELPVVKENIPAYDKMLAYVTGSMKRLAKN
;
A
#
# COMPACT_ATOMS: atom_id res chain seq x y z
N MET A 1 -23.79 3.22 -6.09
CA MET A 1 -23.81 3.19 -4.62
C MET A 1 -22.41 2.86 -4.17
N ASP A 2 -21.66 3.89 -3.77
CA ASP A 2 -20.31 3.78 -3.23
C ASP A 2 -20.41 4.02 -1.73
N ASP A 3 -20.47 2.92 -0.98
CA ASP A 3 -20.69 2.89 0.46
C ASP A 3 -19.51 2.21 1.17
N THR A 4 -18.31 2.76 0.93
CA THR A 4 -17.13 2.49 1.75
C THR A 4 -16.89 3.58 2.79
N ARG A 5 -17.60 4.71 2.67
CA ARG A 5 -17.59 5.86 3.60
C ARG A 5 -17.76 5.50 5.09
N PRO A 6 -18.60 4.53 5.51
CA PRO A 6 -18.84 4.27 6.93
C PRO A 6 -17.66 3.65 7.67
N VAL A 7 -16.83 2.85 6.99
CA VAL A 7 -15.69 2.14 7.61
C VAL A 7 -14.55 3.12 7.92
N ILE A 8 -14.45 4.17 7.12
CA ILE A 8 -13.42 5.21 7.18
C ILE A 8 -13.66 6.15 8.36
N GLU A 9 -14.92 6.51 8.59
CA GLU A 9 -15.33 7.39 9.68
C GLU A 9 -15.17 6.71 11.04
N TYR A 10 -15.43 5.41 11.13
CA TYR A 10 -15.23 4.64 12.37
C TYR A 10 -13.75 4.52 12.78
N ALA A 11 -12.84 4.36 11.82
CA ALA A 11 -11.39 4.34 12.09
C ALA A 11 -10.85 5.71 12.56
N SER A 12 -11.56 6.81 12.29
CA SER A 12 -11.13 8.17 12.66
C SER A 12 -11.26 8.51 14.15
N THR A 13 -12.04 7.73 14.92
CA THR A 13 -12.39 8.06 16.32
C THR A 13 -11.57 7.35 17.39
N LEU A 14 -10.69 6.40 17.02
CA LEU A 14 -9.92 5.62 17.99
C LEU A 14 -8.40 5.82 17.82
N CYS A 15 -7.88 6.70 18.70
CA CYS A 15 -6.58 6.60 19.38
C CYS A 15 -5.27 6.97 18.65
N PHE A 16 -5.05 8.16 18.10
CA PHE A 16 -3.67 8.70 17.99
C PHE A 16 -3.61 10.24 18.07
N ARG A 17 -2.66 10.81 18.83
CA ARG A 17 -2.32 12.25 18.84
C ARG A 17 -0.90 12.45 18.28
N GLY A 18 -0.69 13.40 17.36
CA GLY A 18 0.64 13.83 16.85
C GLY A 18 0.76 13.94 15.32
N ASP A 19 1.85 14.53 14.80
CA ASP A 19 2.09 14.72 13.36
C ASP A 19 2.14 13.41 12.55
N SER A 20 2.52 12.30 13.17
CA SER A 20 2.46 10.95 12.58
C SER A 20 1.04 10.53 12.19
N VAL A 21 0.02 11.06 12.85
CA VAL A 21 -1.40 10.80 12.54
C VAL A 21 -1.81 11.53 11.28
N ARG A 22 -1.36 12.78 11.12
CA ARG A 22 -1.59 13.56 9.91
C ARG A 22 -0.89 12.91 8.71
N LEU A 23 0.34 12.42 8.88
CA LEU A 23 1.03 11.65 7.84
C LEU A 23 0.33 10.33 7.53
N PHE A 24 -0.22 9.63 8.54
CA PHE A 24 -1.02 8.41 8.33
C PHE A 24 -2.33 8.68 7.58
N PHE A 25 -3.10 9.71 7.95
CA PHE A 25 -4.34 10.06 7.23
C PHE A 25 -4.10 10.63 5.84
N ASN A 26 -3.04 11.42 5.66
CA ASN A 26 -2.64 11.90 4.34
C ASN A 26 -2.16 10.72 3.49
N SER A 27 -1.32 9.84 4.05
CA SER A 27 -0.91 8.58 3.40
C SER A 27 -2.10 7.76 2.93
N TRP A 28 -3.03 7.52 3.82
CA TRP A 28 -4.17 6.69 3.55
C TRP A 28 -5.09 7.33 2.49
N ARG A 29 -5.20 8.66 2.47
CA ARG A 29 -5.86 9.43 1.39
C ARG A 29 -5.12 9.36 0.05
N GLU A 30 -3.79 9.44 0.07
CA GLU A 30 -2.91 9.37 -1.11
C GLU A 30 -2.97 8.01 -1.77
N LEU A 31 -2.87 6.96 -0.96
CA LEU A 31 -3.07 5.59 -1.38
C LEU A 31 -4.45 5.35 -2.04
N HIS A 32 -5.50 5.98 -1.50
CA HIS A 32 -6.86 5.89 -2.03
C HIS A 32 -7.20 7.01 -3.02
N ARG A 33 -6.20 7.77 -3.51
CA ARG A 33 -6.41 8.84 -4.48
C ARG A 33 -6.64 8.30 -5.90
N HIS A 34 -5.98 7.19 -6.23
CA HIS A 34 -6.01 6.61 -7.58
C HIS A 34 -6.54 5.16 -7.68
N PRO A 35 -7.50 4.70 -6.85
CA PRO A 35 -8.01 3.34 -6.97
C PRO A 35 -8.58 3.11 -8.38
N LYS A 36 -9.24 4.11 -8.96
CA LYS A 36 -9.75 4.00 -10.32
C LYS A 36 -8.65 3.79 -11.36
N ALA A 37 -7.55 4.52 -11.30
CA ALA A 37 -6.46 4.37 -12.28
C ALA A 37 -5.72 3.04 -12.13
N PHE A 38 -5.50 2.54 -10.91
CA PHE A 38 -4.89 1.22 -10.71
C PHE A 38 -5.79 0.05 -11.15
N TYR A 39 -7.10 0.14 -10.90
CA TYR A 39 -8.04 -0.93 -11.27
C TYR A 39 -8.51 -0.84 -12.74
N HIS A 40 -8.80 0.35 -13.26
CA HIS A 40 -9.42 0.59 -14.57
C HIS A 40 -8.52 1.30 -15.56
N GLY A 41 -7.54 2.07 -15.07
CA GLY A 41 -6.63 2.81 -15.92
C GLY A 41 -5.72 1.89 -16.74
N SER A 42 -5.24 2.45 -17.83
CA SER A 42 -4.29 1.85 -18.77
C SER A 42 -3.48 2.94 -19.46
N GLY A 43 -2.30 2.60 -19.98
CA GLY A 43 -1.44 3.56 -20.67
C GLY A 43 -1.07 4.74 -19.78
N GLU A 44 -1.19 5.96 -20.33
CA GLU A 44 -0.74 7.19 -19.68
C GLU A 44 -1.39 7.46 -18.31
N GLU A 45 -2.67 7.12 -18.13
CA GLU A 45 -3.36 7.35 -16.85
C GLU A 45 -2.76 6.48 -15.73
N LEU A 46 -2.47 5.23 -16.05
CA LEU A 46 -1.89 4.28 -15.12
C LEU A 46 -0.43 4.65 -14.81
N GLU A 47 0.36 5.01 -15.84
CA GLU A 47 1.74 5.46 -15.64
C GLU A 47 1.81 6.73 -14.77
N LYS A 48 0.89 7.67 -14.98
CA LYS A 48 0.80 8.87 -14.15
C LYS A 48 0.50 8.52 -12.69
N ALA A 49 -0.49 7.66 -12.45
CA ALA A 49 -0.84 7.22 -11.10
C ALA A 49 0.31 6.46 -10.42
N ALA A 50 1.04 5.61 -11.16
CA ALA A 50 2.21 4.91 -10.65
C ALA A 50 3.33 5.89 -10.24
N LYS A 51 3.61 6.91 -11.07
CA LYS A 51 4.59 7.96 -10.75
C LYS A 51 4.19 8.78 -9.53
N GLU A 52 2.93 9.21 -9.44
CA GLU A 52 2.43 9.98 -8.28
C GLU A 52 2.51 9.14 -7.00
N MET A 53 2.20 7.85 -7.07
CA MET A 53 2.34 6.92 -5.93
C MET A 53 3.81 6.73 -5.54
N ALA A 54 4.72 6.56 -6.50
CA ALA A 54 6.14 6.40 -6.26
C ALA A 54 6.75 7.65 -5.58
N GLU A 55 6.41 8.86 -6.03
CA GLU A 55 6.84 10.10 -5.37
C GLU A 55 6.33 10.19 -3.93
N TRP A 56 5.10 9.75 -3.69
CA TRP A 56 4.56 9.70 -2.34
C TRP A 56 5.29 8.68 -1.46
N LEU A 57 5.62 7.50 -1.99
CA LEU A 57 6.39 6.48 -1.29
C LEU A 57 7.81 6.96 -0.95
N LYS A 58 8.43 7.82 -1.77
CA LYS A 58 9.72 8.46 -1.42
C LYS A 58 9.60 9.30 -0.16
N ILE A 59 8.54 10.12 -0.06
CA ILE A 59 8.26 10.92 1.14
C ILE A 59 8.05 10.00 2.35
N LEU A 60 7.33 8.89 2.17
CA LEU A 60 7.12 7.91 3.25
C LEU A 60 8.44 7.26 3.69
N GLU A 61 9.31 6.89 2.75
CA GLU A 61 10.61 6.29 3.01
C GLU A 61 11.54 7.26 3.77
N GLU A 62 11.56 8.53 3.37
CA GLU A 62 12.43 9.55 3.97
C GLU A 62 11.93 10.03 5.33
N GLN A 63 10.65 10.40 5.41
CA GLN A 63 10.09 11.09 6.58
C GLN A 63 9.36 10.16 7.55
N GLY A 64 8.84 9.03 7.05
CA GLY A 64 8.10 8.06 7.87
C GLY A 64 9.00 6.94 8.39
N LEU A 65 9.55 6.16 7.46
CA LEU A 65 10.40 5.00 7.77
C LEU A 65 11.79 5.46 8.23
N GLY A 66 12.41 6.41 7.55
CA GLY A 66 13.79 6.82 7.83
C GLY A 66 14.71 5.60 7.82
N ASP A 67 15.63 5.52 8.79
CA ASP A 67 16.58 4.40 8.93
C ASP A 67 16.04 3.22 9.77
N LYS A 68 14.76 3.24 10.14
CA LYS A 68 14.18 2.19 10.99
C LYS A 68 13.90 0.92 10.19
N LYS A 69 14.03 -0.24 10.85
CA LYS A 69 13.66 -1.54 10.26
C LYS A 69 12.15 -1.65 10.00
N PHE A 70 11.36 -1.15 10.95
CA PHE A 70 9.90 -1.05 10.91
C PHE A 70 9.47 0.38 11.22
N PHE A 71 8.25 0.77 10.88
CA PHE A 71 7.71 2.07 11.32
C PHE A 71 7.67 2.15 12.86
N GLY A 72 7.49 1.01 13.54
CA GLY A 72 7.64 0.86 14.99
C GLY A 72 9.08 0.78 15.53
N GLY A 73 10.11 0.88 14.68
CA GLY A 73 11.52 0.72 15.08
C GLY A 73 11.99 -0.73 14.94
N GLU A 74 12.24 -1.39 16.06
CA GLU A 74 12.73 -2.79 16.09
C GLU A 74 11.60 -3.83 15.98
N SER A 75 10.37 -3.43 16.33
CA SER A 75 9.16 -4.27 16.28
C SER A 75 8.09 -3.60 15.44
N ILE A 76 7.17 -4.40 14.87
CA ILE A 76 6.03 -3.88 14.14
C ILE A 76 5.07 -3.11 15.05
N ASN A 77 4.41 -2.09 14.50
CA ASN A 77 3.30 -1.38 15.12
C ASN A 77 2.07 -1.36 14.20
N LEU A 78 1.07 -0.55 14.56
CA LEU A 78 -0.14 -0.42 13.75
C LEU A 78 0.12 0.12 12.32
N VAL A 79 1.10 1.00 12.16
CA VAL A 79 1.47 1.56 10.85
C VAL A 79 2.06 0.47 9.96
N ASP A 80 2.94 -0.37 10.51
CA ASP A 80 3.48 -1.53 9.79
C ASP A 80 2.37 -2.48 9.33
N ILE A 81 1.40 -2.79 10.20
CA ILE A 81 0.26 -3.65 9.85
C ILE A 81 -0.61 -3.02 8.76
N SER A 82 -0.87 -1.72 8.87
CA SER A 82 -1.69 -0.98 7.90
C SER A 82 -1.06 -0.96 6.51
N TYR A 83 0.27 -0.79 6.44
CA TYR A 83 0.99 -0.76 5.17
C TYR A 83 1.42 -2.14 4.68
N GLY A 84 1.55 -3.15 5.55
CA GLY A 84 2.04 -4.47 5.18
C GLY A 84 1.21 -5.14 4.09
N LEU A 85 -0.11 -4.91 4.09
CA LEU A 85 -1.02 -5.32 3.03
C LEU A 85 -0.73 -4.63 1.68
N LEU A 86 -0.16 -3.42 1.70
CA LEU A 86 0.15 -2.64 0.51
C LEU A 86 1.35 -3.19 -0.24
N GLY A 87 2.39 -3.65 0.46
CA GLY A 87 3.54 -4.29 -0.21
C GLY A 87 3.09 -5.51 -1.02
N TYR A 88 2.17 -6.30 -0.47
CA TYR A 88 1.61 -7.46 -1.14
C TYR A 88 0.68 -7.08 -2.31
N TRP A 89 -0.08 -5.99 -2.17
CA TRP A 89 -0.94 -5.46 -3.22
C TRP A 89 -0.15 -4.84 -4.39
N PHE A 90 0.93 -4.10 -4.10
CA PHE A 90 1.81 -3.52 -5.12
C PHE A 90 2.45 -4.60 -5.97
N ALA A 91 3.01 -5.65 -5.36
CA ALA A 91 3.59 -6.76 -6.13
C ALA A 91 2.57 -7.37 -7.12
N ALA A 92 1.33 -7.61 -6.66
CA ALA A 92 0.27 -8.13 -7.52
C ALA A 92 -0.18 -7.14 -8.61
N LEU A 93 -0.17 -5.84 -8.33
CA LEU A 93 -0.47 -4.79 -9.32
C LEU A 93 0.61 -4.69 -10.40
N GLU A 94 1.87 -4.66 -9.99
CA GLU A 94 3.03 -4.56 -10.87
C GLU A 94 3.04 -5.73 -11.85
N GLU A 95 2.79 -6.96 -11.35
CA GLU A 95 2.65 -8.15 -12.19
C GLU A 95 1.42 -8.09 -13.11
N ALA A 96 0.26 -7.65 -12.62
CA ALA A 96 -0.98 -7.64 -13.39
C ALA A 96 -1.00 -6.57 -14.50
N LYS A 97 -0.29 -5.46 -14.32
CA LYS A 97 -0.38 -4.27 -15.17
C LYS A 97 0.94 -3.85 -15.81
N GLY A 98 2.07 -4.48 -15.42
CA GLY A 98 3.40 -4.16 -15.96
C GLY A 98 3.89 -2.76 -15.57
N VAL A 99 3.49 -2.27 -14.40
CA VAL A 99 4.00 -1.01 -13.83
C VAL A 99 4.99 -1.30 -12.72
N GLU A 100 5.76 -0.30 -12.33
CA GLU A 100 6.69 -0.38 -11.20
C GLU A 100 6.40 0.79 -10.26
N VAL A 101 6.15 0.48 -8.98
CA VAL A 101 5.77 1.42 -7.93
C VAL A 101 6.72 1.32 -6.74
N LEU A 102 7.09 0.09 -6.34
CA LEU A 102 8.01 -0.17 -5.23
C LEU A 102 9.41 -0.57 -5.76
N GLU A 103 10.00 0.29 -6.60
CA GLU A 103 11.29 0.01 -7.24
C GLU A 103 12.44 -0.04 -6.20
N PRO A 104 13.22 -1.14 -6.13
CA PRO A 104 14.30 -1.29 -5.15
C PRO A 104 15.44 -0.27 -5.29
N SER A 105 15.64 0.28 -6.49
CA SER A 105 16.71 1.25 -6.79
C SER A 105 16.41 2.64 -6.21
N THR A 106 15.11 3.01 -6.15
CA THR A 106 14.65 4.33 -5.69
C THR A 106 14.05 4.29 -4.29
N LEU A 107 13.52 3.14 -3.87
CA LEU A 107 12.88 2.92 -2.56
C LEU A 107 13.54 1.75 -1.80
N PRO A 108 14.87 1.75 -1.58
CA PRO A 108 15.59 0.62 -1.04
C PRO A 108 15.16 0.24 0.38
N ARG A 109 14.81 1.22 1.24
CA ARG A 109 14.44 0.94 2.63
C ARG A 109 13.00 0.46 2.73
N LEU A 110 12.07 1.02 1.96
CA LEU A 110 10.71 0.49 1.90
C LEU A 110 10.69 -0.92 1.30
N HIS A 111 11.51 -1.18 0.28
CA HIS A 111 11.63 -2.53 -0.27
C HIS A 111 12.21 -3.52 0.75
N ALA A 112 13.23 -3.12 1.52
CA ALA A 112 13.76 -3.94 2.62
C ALA A 112 12.73 -4.15 3.74
N TRP A 113 12.00 -3.09 4.12
CA TRP A 113 10.91 -3.15 5.08
C TRP A 113 9.82 -4.15 4.65
N ALA A 114 9.38 -4.10 3.40
CA ALA A 114 8.35 -5.02 2.88
C ALA A 114 8.80 -6.48 2.98
N LYS A 115 10.07 -6.78 2.62
CA LYS A 115 10.67 -8.11 2.78
C LYS A 115 10.74 -8.54 4.24
N ASN A 116 11.19 -7.66 5.12
CA ASN A 116 11.25 -7.94 6.55
C ASN A 116 9.87 -8.20 7.16
N PHE A 117 8.86 -7.47 6.71
CA PHE A 117 7.48 -7.61 7.20
C PHE A 117 6.88 -8.96 6.85
N VAL A 118 7.01 -9.43 5.60
CA VAL A 118 6.44 -10.73 5.17
C VAL A 118 7.14 -11.93 5.78
N GLU A 119 8.40 -11.80 6.20
CA GLU A 119 9.15 -12.87 6.87
C GLU A 119 8.85 -12.97 8.37
N LEU A 120 8.09 -12.05 8.96
CA LEU A 120 7.65 -12.18 10.35
C LEU A 120 6.75 -13.42 10.49
N PRO A 121 6.98 -14.32 11.47
CA PRO A 121 6.20 -15.54 11.62
C PRO A 121 4.69 -15.30 11.64
N VAL A 122 4.24 -14.31 12.42
CA VAL A 122 2.82 -13.94 12.51
C VAL A 122 2.24 -13.47 11.17
N VAL A 123 3.05 -12.81 10.32
CA VAL A 123 2.59 -12.39 8.98
C VAL A 123 2.61 -13.59 8.05
N LYS A 124 3.69 -14.35 8.02
CA LYS A 124 3.89 -15.52 7.15
C LYS A 124 2.83 -16.59 7.34
N GLU A 125 2.36 -16.79 8.58
CA GLU A 125 1.31 -17.75 8.91
C GLU A 125 -0.10 -17.27 8.53
N ASN A 126 -0.31 -15.95 8.38
CA ASN A 126 -1.63 -15.34 8.16
C ASN A 126 -1.80 -14.71 6.77
N ILE A 127 -0.71 -14.50 6.03
CA ILE A 127 -0.77 -13.88 4.71
C ILE A 127 -1.33 -14.88 3.68
N PRO A 128 -2.28 -14.47 2.83
CA PRO A 128 -2.77 -15.33 1.77
C PRO A 128 -1.64 -15.74 0.84
N ALA A 129 -1.71 -16.94 0.29
CA ALA A 129 -0.80 -17.36 -0.77
C ALA A 129 -0.82 -16.34 -1.94
N TYR A 130 0.35 -16.04 -2.49
CA TYR A 130 0.52 -14.96 -3.45
C TYR A 130 -0.35 -15.14 -4.71
N ASP A 131 -0.47 -16.38 -5.20
CA ASP A 131 -1.34 -16.76 -6.31
C ASP A 131 -2.81 -16.40 -6.07
N LYS A 132 -3.31 -16.62 -4.84
CA LYS A 132 -4.66 -16.22 -4.44
C LYS A 132 -4.82 -14.71 -4.41
N MET A 133 -3.80 -13.98 -3.98
CA MET A 133 -3.84 -12.52 -4.00
C MET A 133 -3.82 -11.97 -5.42
N LEU A 134 -2.94 -12.46 -6.27
CA LEU A 134 -2.89 -12.09 -7.68
C LEU A 134 -4.23 -12.38 -8.37
N ALA A 135 -4.83 -13.55 -8.13
CA ALA A 135 -6.16 -13.89 -8.62
C ALA A 135 -7.25 -12.95 -8.10
N TYR A 136 -7.18 -12.55 -6.82
CA TYR A 136 -8.12 -11.59 -6.24
C TYR A 136 -8.00 -10.20 -6.88
N VAL A 137 -6.78 -9.68 -7.02
CA VAL A 137 -6.51 -8.35 -7.60
C VAL A 137 -6.92 -8.33 -9.08
N THR A 138 -6.44 -9.28 -9.88
CA THR A 138 -6.79 -9.39 -11.31
C THR A 138 -8.28 -9.64 -11.52
N GLY A 139 -8.90 -10.47 -10.67
CA GLY A 139 -10.35 -10.70 -10.68
C GLY A 139 -11.15 -9.44 -10.32
N SER A 140 -10.68 -8.65 -9.36
CA SER A 140 -11.30 -7.38 -8.98
C SER A 140 -11.22 -6.36 -10.11
N MET A 141 -10.07 -6.23 -10.78
CA MET A 141 -9.92 -5.40 -11.98
C MET A 141 -10.93 -5.78 -13.07
N LYS A 142 -11.07 -7.08 -13.35
CA LYS A 142 -12.01 -7.58 -14.37
C LYS A 142 -13.48 -7.33 -14.01
N ARG A 143 -13.85 -7.45 -12.73
CA ARG A 143 -15.22 -7.19 -12.25
C ARG A 143 -15.57 -5.71 -12.33
N LEU A 144 -14.63 -4.85 -11.95
CA LEU A 144 -14.86 -3.42 -11.89
C LEU A 144 -14.80 -2.77 -13.29
N ALA A 145 -14.06 -3.34 -14.25
CA ALA A 145 -14.06 -2.92 -15.65
C ALA A 145 -15.35 -3.21 -16.44
N LYS A 146 -16.30 -3.96 -15.87
CA LYS A 146 -17.58 -4.35 -16.52
C LYS A 146 -18.76 -3.42 -16.18
N ASN A 147 -18.57 -2.40 -15.35
CA ASN A 147 -19.59 -1.43 -14.93
C ASN A 147 -19.20 -0.02 -15.36
#